data_AF-A0A415E6H5-F1
#
_entry.id   AF-A0A415E6H5-F1
#
_cell.length_a   1.000
_cell.length_b   1.000
_cell.length_c   1.000
_cell.angle_alpha   90.00
_cell.angle_beta   90.00
_cell.angle_gamma   90.00
#
_symmetry.space_group_name_H-M   'P 1'
#
loop_
_entity.id
_entity.type
_entity.pdbx_description
1 polymer ?
#
loop_
_entity_poly.entity_id
_entity_poly.type
_entity_poly.pdbx_seq_one_letter_code
_entity_poly.pdbx_strand_id
1 'polypeptide(L)'
;MEIILNYLDSMFTQLPDTEEVRKAKGEMASMMEDKYVELKAEGKSENEAIGIVISEFGNMEELIRELGIREKSAPSITINEDKRKPSMKINLSRGKEYLDDMRQYARKIGIGVVLCICSPILLINSGVRTDAAAPTAMGLIVLFGMVAAAVVLFIVNGVSMSKYEYLQQEVFELEPGAKTIFGKMQEEARSTFGRKMAIGVSLIIIGVIPAIVAGIIFDESQAAKIGAAVSLLLLFVAAGVYILITAGMPYGCYDVLLQKGDYTVERKKNKLIDKVAAIYWPLIVAIYLAYSFLTEDWGRSWIIWPVAGVLFGAIAGICSISSKNENDR
;
A
#
# COMPACT_ATOMS: atom_id res chain seq x y z
N MET A 1 -14.85 -39.60 38.72
CA MET A 1 -13.41 -39.88 38.39
C MET A 1 -13.22 -40.43 36.98
N GLU A 2 -13.97 -41.46 36.56
CA GLU A 2 -13.88 -42.08 35.23
C GLU A 2 -13.98 -41.09 34.05
N ILE A 3 -14.80 -40.04 34.20
CA ILE A 3 -14.98 -38.99 33.18
C ILE A 3 -13.68 -38.20 32.93
N ILE A 4 -12.89 -37.92 33.98
CA ILE A 4 -11.62 -37.18 33.89
C ILE A 4 -10.58 -38.03 33.15
N LEU A 5 -10.51 -39.33 33.46
CA LEU A 5 -9.60 -40.26 32.79
C LEU A 5 -9.95 -40.45 31.32
N ASN A 6 -11.24 -40.56 30.98
CA ASN A 6 -11.69 -40.64 29.58
C ASN A 6 -11.37 -39.36 28.80
N TYR A 7 -11.50 -38.19 29.44
CA TYR A 7 -11.09 -36.92 28.85
C TYR A 7 -9.59 -36.89 28.59
N LEU A 8 -8.77 -37.27 29.58
CA LEU A 8 -7.32 -37.37 29.44
C LEU A 8 -6.93 -38.35 28.32
N ASP A 9 -7.58 -39.51 28.21
CA ASP A 9 -7.34 -40.46 27.12
C ASP A 9 -7.64 -39.85 25.75
N SER A 10 -8.74 -39.10 25.64
CA SER A 10 -9.09 -38.38 24.41
C SER A 10 -8.06 -37.32 24.02
N MET A 11 -7.42 -36.66 25.01
CA MET A 11 -6.36 -35.67 24.77
C MET A 11 -5.08 -36.29 24.20
N PHE A 12 -4.76 -37.53 24.58
CA PHE A 12 -3.53 -38.19 24.18
C PHE A 12 -3.69 -39.09 22.94
N THR A 13 -4.89 -39.18 22.38
CA THR A 13 -5.19 -40.12 21.26
C THR A 13 -4.42 -39.79 19.98
N GLN A 14 -4.09 -38.51 19.73
CA GLN A 14 -3.38 -38.06 18.51
C GLN A 14 -1.85 -38.01 18.67
N LEU A 15 -1.33 -38.34 19.86
CA LEU A 15 0.10 -38.33 20.15
C LEU A 15 0.73 -39.71 19.89
N PRO A 16 1.99 -39.76 19.42
CA PRO A 16 2.70 -41.02 19.27
C PRO A 16 2.89 -41.68 20.65
N ASP A 17 2.70 -42.99 20.73
CA ASP A 17 2.90 -43.76 21.97
C ASP A 17 4.40 -43.89 22.27
N THR A 18 4.97 -42.87 22.89
CA THR A 18 6.35 -42.83 23.37
C THR A 18 6.39 -42.84 24.89
N GLU A 19 7.51 -43.27 25.46
CA GLU A 19 7.69 -43.32 26.92
C GLU A 19 7.54 -41.93 27.57
N GLU A 20 7.92 -40.86 26.87
CA GLU A 20 7.75 -39.47 27.29
C GLU A 20 6.26 -39.07 27.35
N VAL A 21 5.48 -39.46 26.33
CA VAL A 21 4.03 -39.22 26.28
C VAL A 21 3.31 -40.00 27.38
N ARG A 22 3.69 -41.26 27.61
CA ARG A 22 3.12 -42.11 28.67
C ARG A 22 3.40 -41.54 30.07
N LYS A 23 4.62 -41.04 30.30
CA LYS A 23 5.01 -40.40 31.55
C LYS A 23 4.23 -39.10 31.79
N ALA A 24 4.16 -38.23 30.79
CA ALA A 24 3.39 -36.98 30.86
C ALA A 24 1.90 -37.23 31.14
N LYS A 25 1.31 -38.22 30.47
CA LYS A 25 -0.07 -38.65 30.72
C LYS A 25 -0.28 -39.08 32.17
N GLY A 26 0.65 -39.85 32.74
CA GLY A 26 0.59 -40.28 34.14
C GLY A 26 0.71 -39.11 35.13
N GLU A 27 1.62 -38.17 34.89
CA GLU A 27 1.79 -36.97 35.73
C GLU A 27 0.53 -36.10 35.72
N MET A 28 -0.07 -35.90 34.55
CA MET A 28 -1.32 -35.15 34.43
C MET A 28 -2.52 -35.86 35.07
N ALA A 29 -2.61 -37.18 34.93
CA ALA A 29 -3.66 -37.96 35.60
C ALA A 29 -3.61 -37.73 37.12
N SER A 30 -2.41 -37.77 37.70
CA SER A 30 -2.19 -37.52 39.13
C SER A 30 -2.62 -36.10 39.52
N MET A 31 -2.20 -35.08 38.76
CA MET A 31 -2.55 -33.68 39.07
C MET A 31 -4.06 -33.42 38.99
N MET A 32 -4.72 -34.00 37.99
CA MET A 32 -6.18 -33.90 37.84
C MET A 32 -6.92 -34.63 38.97
N GLU A 33 -6.40 -35.78 39.40
CA GLU A 33 -6.96 -36.56 40.51
C GLU A 33 -6.81 -35.81 41.84
N ASP A 34 -5.63 -35.27 42.13
CA ASP A 34 -5.36 -34.49 43.33
C ASP A 34 -6.31 -33.28 43.42
N LYS A 35 -6.49 -32.57 42.29
CA LYS A 35 -7.39 -31.42 42.23
C LYS A 35 -8.86 -31.82 42.39
N TYR A 36 -9.26 -32.93 41.80
CA TYR A 36 -10.61 -33.47 41.98
C TYR A 36 -10.89 -33.81 43.45
N VAL A 37 -9.93 -34.43 44.14
CA VAL A 37 -10.05 -34.77 45.57
C VAL A 37 -10.13 -33.51 46.43
N GLU A 38 -9.33 -32.48 46.14
CA GLU A 38 -9.37 -31.18 46.82
C GLU A 38 -10.77 -30.54 46.69
N LEU A 39 -11.31 -30.46 45.47
CA LEU A 39 -12.64 -29.87 45.22
C LEU A 39 -13.76 -30.65 45.89
N LYS A 40 -13.62 -31.98 46.02
CA LYS A 40 -14.55 -32.82 46.78
C LYS A 40 -14.47 -32.56 48.29
N ALA A 41 -13.26 -32.31 48.81
CA ALA A 41 -13.05 -31.95 50.22
C ALA A 41 -13.61 -30.55 50.56
N GLU A 42 -13.61 -29.62 49.60
CA GLU A 42 -14.26 -28.30 49.69
C GLU A 42 -15.79 -28.35 49.60
N GLY A 43 -16.38 -29.55 49.43
CA GLY A 43 -17.83 -29.75 49.42
C GLY A 43 -18.49 -29.56 48.06
N LYS A 44 -17.74 -29.46 46.96
CA LYS A 44 -18.32 -29.35 45.61
C LYS A 44 -18.97 -30.67 45.17
N SER A 45 -20.01 -30.54 44.34
CA SER A 45 -20.65 -31.70 43.73
C SER A 45 -19.70 -32.39 42.74
N GLU A 46 -19.89 -33.68 42.50
CA GLU A 46 -19.01 -34.45 41.58
C GLU A 46 -18.98 -33.85 40.18
N ASN A 47 -20.12 -33.44 39.64
CA ASN A 47 -20.21 -32.84 38.30
C ASN A 47 -19.55 -31.46 38.24
N GLU A 48 -19.62 -30.68 39.31
CA GLU A 48 -18.97 -29.37 39.40
C GLU A 48 -17.45 -29.50 39.51
N ALA A 49 -16.97 -30.43 40.34
CA ALA A 49 -15.55 -30.71 40.46
C ALA A 49 -14.94 -31.18 39.12
N ILE A 50 -15.64 -32.06 38.39
CA ILE A 50 -15.23 -32.51 37.05
C ILE A 50 -15.15 -31.34 36.06
N GLY A 51 -16.16 -30.46 36.04
CA GLY A 51 -16.17 -29.30 35.14
C GLY A 51 -15.03 -28.33 35.40
N ILE A 52 -14.69 -28.08 36.67
CA ILE A 52 -13.58 -27.20 37.06
C ILE A 52 -12.25 -27.80 36.62
N VAL A 53 -12.01 -29.09 36.94
CA VAL A 53 -10.75 -29.77 36.54
C VAL A 53 -10.57 -29.76 35.03
N ILE A 54 -11.61 -30.03 34.23
CA ILE A 54 -11.48 -29.98 32.76
C ILE A 54 -11.16 -28.55 32.27
N SER A 55 -11.75 -27.52 32.89
CA SER A 55 -11.52 -26.12 32.48
C SER A 55 -10.13 -25.60 32.84
N GLU A 56 -9.56 -26.04 33.96
CA GLU A 56 -8.28 -25.56 34.48
C GLU A 56 -7.09 -26.15 33.73
N PHE A 57 -7.21 -27.39 33.26
CA PHE A 57 -6.16 -28.08 32.49
C PHE A 57 -6.22 -27.80 30.97
N GLY A 58 -7.22 -27.05 30.51
CA GLY A 58 -7.22 -26.41 29.20
C GLY A 58 -7.31 -27.35 27.98
N ASN A 59 -7.02 -26.80 26.81
CA ASN A 59 -7.15 -27.47 25.50
C ASN A 59 -5.82 -28.14 25.10
N MET A 60 -5.91 -29.32 24.47
CA MET A 60 -4.82 -30.19 23.97
C MET A 60 -3.66 -29.44 23.29
N GLU A 61 -3.93 -28.33 22.61
CA GLU A 61 -2.94 -27.53 21.87
C GLU A 61 -1.93 -26.80 22.75
N GLU A 62 -2.30 -26.43 23.98
CA GLU A 62 -1.43 -25.77 24.95
C GLU A 62 -0.48 -26.80 25.60
N LEU A 63 -1.00 -27.99 25.88
CA LEU A 63 -0.22 -29.10 26.43
C LEU A 63 0.81 -29.66 25.44
N ILE A 64 0.45 -29.82 24.16
CA ILE A 64 1.40 -30.22 23.12
C ILE A 64 2.56 -29.21 23.00
N ARG A 65 2.27 -27.94 23.28
CA ARG A 65 3.26 -26.87 23.29
C ARG A 65 4.15 -26.93 24.53
N GLU A 66 3.60 -27.19 25.72
CA GLU A 66 4.38 -27.36 26.96
C GLU A 66 5.23 -28.63 26.97
N LEU A 67 4.71 -29.75 26.45
CA LEU A 67 5.42 -31.03 26.43
C LEU A 67 6.56 -31.07 25.41
N GLY A 68 6.65 -30.11 24.48
CA GLY A 68 7.76 -30.03 23.51
C GLY A 68 7.84 -31.22 22.54
N ILE A 69 6.82 -32.07 22.48
CA ILE A 69 6.80 -33.30 21.67
C ILE A 69 6.40 -32.97 20.24
N ARG A 70 7.24 -32.18 19.56
CA ARG A 70 7.29 -32.19 18.09
C ARG A 70 8.64 -31.73 17.55
N GLU A 71 9.73 -32.34 18.02
CA GLU A 71 11.06 -32.06 17.46
C GLU A 71 11.97 -33.30 17.33
N LYS A 72 11.52 -34.34 16.62
CA LYS A 72 12.44 -35.32 15.98
C LYS A 72 11.92 -35.79 14.62
N SER A 73 11.77 -34.86 13.67
CA SER A 73 11.85 -35.08 12.20
C SER A 73 11.60 -33.77 11.42
N ALA A 74 12.39 -32.72 11.68
CA ALA A 74 12.60 -31.58 10.77
C ALA A 74 13.70 -30.67 11.34
N PRO A 75 14.51 -29.98 10.51
CA PRO A 75 15.69 -29.26 10.98
C PRO A 75 15.34 -28.03 11.83
N SER A 76 16.13 -27.88 12.90
CA SER A 76 16.18 -26.81 13.91
C SER A 76 15.72 -25.43 13.45
N ILE A 77 14.70 -24.89 14.11
CA ILE A 77 14.39 -23.46 14.15
C ILE A 77 14.68 -22.98 15.57
N THR A 78 15.80 -22.29 15.73
CA THR A 78 16.04 -21.36 16.85
C THR A 78 14.84 -20.44 17.01
N ILE A 79 14.13 -20.56 18.12
CA ILE A 79 13.04 -19.66 18.50
C ILE A 79 13.68 -18.36 19.01
N ASN A 80 13.90 -17.42 18.09
CA ASN A 80 13.90 -16.00 18.43
C ASN A 80 12.44 -15.55 18.48
N GLU A 81 12.06 -14.94 19.60
CA GLU A 81 10.75 -14.33 19.82
C GLU A 81 10.54 -13.08 18.93
N ASP A 82 10.29 -13.30 17.64
CA ASP A 82 9.74 -12.24 16.76
C ASP A 82 8.69 -12.80 15.78
N LYS A 83 7.79 -13.67 16.27
CA LYS A 83 6.62 -14.12 15.51
C LYS A 83 5.54 -13.03 15.44
N ARG A 84 5.85 -11.91 14.77
CA ARG A 84 4.84 -10.99 14.22
C ARG A 84 4.42 -11.46 12.83
N LYS A 85 3.37 -12.29 12.78
CA LYS A 85 2.63 -12.83 11.61
C LYS A 85 3.45 -13.68 10.62
N PRO A 86 2.89 -14.78 10.06
CA PRO A 86 3.50 -15.43 8.91
C PRO A 86 3.52 -14.42 7.76
N SER A 87 4.71 -13.96 7.38
CA SER A 87 4.92 -13.17 6.18
C SER A 87 4.36 -13.99 5.02
N MET A 88 3.26 -13.52 4.45
CA MET A 88 2.58 -14.17 3.33
C MET A 88 3.60 -14.47 2.24
N LYS A 89 3.78 -15.74 1.89
CA LYS A 89 4.76 -16.13 0.86
C LYS A 89 4.19 -15.84 -0.51
N ILE A 90 4.96 -15.13 -1.33
CA ILE A 90 4.56 -14.76 -2.70
C ILE A 90 5.43 -15.52 -3.68
N ASN A 91 4.76 -16.35 -4.48
CA ASN A 91 5.39 -17.09 -5.55
C ASN A 91 5.60 -16.21 -6.79
N LEU A 92 6.42 -16.71 -7.70
CA LEU A 92 6.72 -16.03 -8.98
C LEU A 92 5.45 -15.71 -9.80
N SER A 93 4.49 -16.64 -9.81
CA SER A 93 3.26 -16.50 -10.62
C SER A 93 2.44 -15.28 -10.20
N ARG A 94 2.20 -15.14 -8.90
CA ARG A 94 1.40 -14.05 -8.32
C ARG A 94 2.07 -12.68 -8.50
N GLY A 95 3.39 -12.62 -8.42
CA GLY A 95 4.13 -11.39 -8.72
C GLY A 95 4.09 -11.00 -10.19
N LYS A 96 4.07 -11.97 -11.12
CA LYS A 96 3.87 -11.71 -12.55
C LYS A 96 2.46 -11.23 -12.85
N GLU A 97 1.45 -11.86 -12.24
CA GLU A 97 0.04 -11.43 -12.35
C GLU A 97 -0.12 -9.97 -11.90
N TYR A 98 0.46 -9.60 -10.75
CA TYR A 98 0.49 -8.21 -10.28
C TYR A 98 1.12 -7.24 -11.30
N LEU A 99 2.23 -7.63 -11.94
CA LEU A 99 2.90 -6.80 -12.94
C LEU A 99 2.04 -6.63 -14.21
N ASP A 100 1.40 -7.70 -14.68
CA ASP A 100 0.56 -7.66 -15.88
C ASP A 100 -0.74 -6.89 -15.65
N ASP A 101 -1.35 -7.04 -14.47
CA ASP A 101 -2.49 -6.24 -14.04
C ASP A 101 -2.10 -4.76 -13.93
N MET A 102 -0.92 -4.44 -13.36
CA MET A 102 -0.43 -3.07 -13.33
C MET A 102 -0.22 -2.49 -14.74
N ARG A 103 0.28 -3.26 -15.70
CA ARG A 103 0.42 -2.79 -17.09
C ARG A 103 -0.92 -2.47 -17.75
N GLN A 104 -1.97 -3.23 -17.45
CA GLN A 104 -3.32 -2.94 -17.94
C GLN A 104 -3.92 -1.73 -17.23
N TYR A 105 -3.77 -1.68 -15.92
CA TYR A 105 -4.16 -0.55 -15.08
C TYR A 105 -3.51 0.75 -15.57
N ALA A 106 -2.20 0.75 -15.79
CA ALA A 106 -1.46 1.92 -16.25
C ALA A 106 -1.91 2.45 -17.61
N ARG A 107 -2.28 1.56 -18.54
CA ARG A 107 -2.85 1.98 -19.83
C ARG A 107 -4.19 2.68 -19.65
N LYS A 108 -5.08 2.13 -18.83
CA LYS A 108 -6.41 2.70 -18.59
C LYS A 108 -6.36 4.02 -17.81
N ILE A 109 -5.50 4.10 -16.78
CA ILE A 109 -5.23 5.35 -16.06
C ILE A 109 -4.60 6.38 -17.01
N GLY A 110 -3.63 5.98 -17.82
CA GLY A 110 -3.03 6.85 -18.82
C GLY A 110 -4.06 7.45 -19.77
N ILE A 111 -5.01 6.65 -20.27
CA ILE A 111 -6.11 7.12 -21.12
C ILE A 111 -7.00 8.14 -20.38
N GLY A 112 -7.34 7.87 -19.11
CA GLY A 112 -8.13 8.80 -18.30
C GLY A 112 -7.41 10.15 -18.12
N VAL A 113 -6.11 10.12 -17.83
CA VAL A 113 -5.30 11.34 -17.67
C VAL A 113 -5.19 12.12 -18.99
N VAL A 114 -5.01 11.42 -20.12
CA VAL A 114 -5.04 12.04 -21.46
C VAL A 114 -6.40 12.72 -21.71
N LEU A 115 -7.52 12.07 -21.35
CA LEU A 115 -8.85 12.67 -21.45
C LEU A 115 -8.95 13.96 -20.64
N CYS A 116 -8.45 13.97 -19.40
CA CYS A 116 -8.44 15.18 -18.56
C CYS A 116 -7.61 16.31 -19.20
N ILE A 117 -6.39 16.01 -19.68
CA ILE A 117 -5.50 17.01 -20.28
C ILE A 117 -6.07 17.56 -21.59
N CYS A 118 -6.74 16.72 -22.39
CA CYS A 118 -7.35 17.13 -23.64
C CYS A 118 -8.72 17.79 -23.47
N SER A 119 -9.38 17.62 -22.31
CA SER A 119 -10.74 18.15 -22.07
C SER A 119 -10.92 19.66 -22.29
N PRO A 120 -9.97 20.56 -21.96
CA PRO A 120 -10.16 21.99 -22.18
C PRO A 120 -9.86 22.43 -23.61
N ILE A 121 -9.35 21.56 -24.50
CA ILE A 121 -8.99 21.93 -25.88
C ILE A 121 -10.19 22.54 -26.63
N LEU A 122 -11.36 21.91 -26.54
CA LEU A 122 -12.55 22.40 -27.23
C LEU A 122 -13.03 23.73 -26.64
N LEU A 123 -12.95 23.88 -25.31
CA LEU A 123 -13.32 25.11 -24.62
C LEU A 123 -12.39 26.28 -24.99
N ILE A 124 -11.07 26.04 -25.05
CA ILE A 124 -10.09 27.05 -25.45
C ILE A 124 -10.35 27.50 -26.89
N ASN A 125 -10.58 26.57 -27.82
CA ASN A 125 -10.81 26.94 -29.22
C ASN A 125 -12.19 27.59 -29.45
N SER A 126 -13.22 27.25 -28.68
CA SER A 126 -14.54 27.88 -28.80
C SER A 126 -14.56 29.27 -28.18
N GLY A 127 -14.02 29.42 -26.96
CA GLY A 127 -14.02 30.70 -26.23
C GLY A 127 -13.18 31.79 -26.89
N VAL A 128 -12.17 31.41 -27.68
CA VAL A 128 -11.30 32.36 -28.36
C VAL A 128 -11.82 32.75 -29.76
N ARG A 129 -12.74 31.98 -30.34
CA ARG A 129 -13.28 32.24 -31.68
C ARG A 129 -14.56 33.08 -31.67
N THR A 130 -15.33 33.06 -30.59
CA THR A 130 -16.63 33.72 -30.52
C THR A 130 -16.96 34.17 -29.09
N ASP A 131 -17.51 35.37 -28.92
CA ASP A 131 -18.10 35.82 -27.65
C ASP A 131 -19.52 35.26 -27.41
N ALA A 132 -19.97 34.33 -28.26
CA ALA A 132 -21.29 33.75 -28.17
C ALA A 132 -21.38 32.77 -26.99
N ALA A 133 -22.46 32.88 -26.21
CA ALA A 133 -22.69 32.02 -25.04
C ALA A 133 -22.85 30.53 -25.42
N ALA A 134 -23.41 30.23 -26.60
CA ALA A 134 -23.73 28.86 -27.01
C ALA A 134 -22.49 27.96 -27.30
N PRO A 135 -21.47 28.39 -28.09
CA PRO A 135 -20.24 27.62 -28.29
C PRO A 135 -19.43 27.40 -27.00
N THR A 136 -19.42 28.38 -26.10
CA THR A 136 -18.74 28.27 -24.80
C THR A 136 -19.44 27.26 -23.89
N ALA A 137 -20.78 27.28 -23.85
CA ALA A 137 -21.57 26.28 -23.11
C ALA A 137 -21.35 24.86 -23.64
N MET A 138 -21.27 24.69 -24.97
CA MET A 138 -20.95 23.39 -25.58
C MET A 138 -19.55 22.90 -25.18
N GLY A 139 -18.55 23.79 -25.18
CA GLY A 139 -17.20 23.48 -24.72
C GLY A 139 -17.17 23.01 -23.26
N LEU A 140 -17.93 23.64 -22.37
CA LEU A 140 -18.06 23.24 -20.97
C LEU A 140 -18.72 21.85 -20.83
N ILE A 141 -19.80 21.58 -21.58
CA ILE A 141 -20.48 20.28 -21.55
C ILE A 141 -19.50 19.16 -21.96
N VAL A 142 -18.72 19.36 -23.02
CA VAL A 142 -17.74 18.35 -23.45
C VAL A 142 -16.61 18.21 -22.45
N LEU A 143 -16.10 19.32 -21.89
CA LEU A 143 -15.06 19.30 -20.85
C LEU A 143 -15.50 18.44 -19.66
N PHE A 144 -16.66 18.73 -19.08
CA PHE A 144 -17.17 17.97 -17.94
C PHE A 144 -17.52 16.52 -18.31
N GLY A 145 -18.01 16.27 -19.52
CA GLY A 145 -18.25 14.91 -20.02
C GLY A 145 -16.98 14.07 -20.10
N MET A 146 -15.89 14.63 -20.65
CA MET A 146 -14.59 13.94 -20.72
C MET A 146 -13.99 13.70 -19.33
N VAL A 147 -14.09 14.69 -18.43
CA VAL A 147 -13.62 14.54 -17.04
C VAL A 147 -14.43 13.48 -16.30
N ALA A 148 -15.75 13.46 -16.44
CA ALA A 148 -16.60 12.43 -15.83
C ALA A 148 -16.23 11.03 -16.32
N ALA A 149 -16.00 10.85 -17.63
CA ALA A 149 -15.54 9.60 -18.19
C ALA A 149 -14.16 9.17 -17.65
N ALA A 150 -13.22 10.11 -17.50
CA ALA A 150 -11.92 9.84 -16.89
C ALA A 150 -12.03 9.41 -15.42
N VAL A 151 -12.88 10.08 -14.64
CA VAL A 151 -13.13 9.72 -13.23
C VAL A 151 -13.72 8.30 -13.12
N VAL A 152 -14.66 7.91 -14.00
CA VAL A 152 -15.19 6.54 -14.03
C VAL A 152 -14.06 5.53 -14.30
N LEU A 153 -13.16 5.81 -15.25
CA LEU A 153 -11.99 4.96 -15.50
C LEU A 153 -11.09 4.86 -14.26
N PHE A 154 -10.86 5.95 -13.54
CA PHE A 154 -10.03 5.94 -12.33
C PHE A 154 -10.67 5.12 -11.21
N ILE A 155 -11.96 5.29 -10.96
CA ILE A 155 -12.68 4.58 -9.89
C ILE A 155 -12.73 3.08 -10.19
N VAL A 156 -13.25 2.69 -11.37
CA VAL A 156 -13.46 1.27 -11.70
C VAL A 156 -12.14 0.51 -11.72
N ASN A 157 -11.09 1.08 -12.31
CA ASN A 157 -9.80 0.41 -12.36
C ASN A 157 -9.05 0.52 -11.02
N GLY A 158 -9.23 1.60 -10.27
CA GLY A 158 -8.61 1.79 -8.96
C GLY A 158 -9.09 0.77 -7.93
N VAL A 159 -10.40 0.51 -7.89
CA VAL A 159 -10.99 -0.55 -7.06
C VAL A 159 -10.44 -1.92 -7.45
N SER A 160 -10.20 -2.20 -8.74
CA SER A 160 -9.57 -3.47 -9.14
C SER A 160 -8.12 -3.61 -8.65
N MET A 161 -7.42 -2.50 -8.40
CA MET A 161 -6.02 -2.53 -7.96
C MET A 161 -5.87 -2.67 -6.44
N SER A 162 -6.92 -2.34 -5.66
CA SER A 162 -6.90 -2.44 -4.19
C SER A 162 -6.68 -3.87 -3.70
N LYS A 163 -7.02 -4.89 -4.52
CA LYS A 163 -6.71 -6.30 -4.22
C LYS A 163 -5.21 -6.55 -3.99
N TYR A 164 -4.33 -5.67 -4.45
CA TYR A 164 -2.87 -5.74 -4.30
C TYR A 164 -2.30 -4.82 -3.22
N GLU A 165 -3.15 -4.10 -2.48
CA GLU A 165 -2.72 -3.13 -1.47
C GLU A 165 -1.88 -3.77 -0.35
N TYR A 166 -2.14 -5.05 -0.03
CA TYR A 166 -1.32 -5.84 0.89
C TYR A 166 0.15 -5.95 0.44
N LEU A 167 0.45 -5.96 -0.87
CA LEU A 167 1.83 -5.96 -1.38
C LEU A 167 2.57 -4.67 -1.05
N GLN A 168 1.84 -3.56 -0.95
CA GLN A 168 2.41 -2.24 -0.68
C GLN A 168 2.50 -1.97 0.82
N GLN A 169 1.57 -2.50 1.61
CA GLN A 169 1.45 -2.16 3.04
C GLN A 169 2.04 -3.22 3.98
N GLU A 170 1.99 -4.49 3.60
CA GLU A 170 2.43 -5.59 4.46
C GLU A 170 3.83 -6.09 4.08
N VAL A 171 4.52 -6.62 5.08
CA VAL A 171 5.80 -7.31 4.90
C VAL A 171 5.51 -8.74 4.46
N PHE A 172 6.14 -9.15 3.37
CA PHE A 172 5.93 -10.47 2.78
C PHE A 172 7.27 -11.10 2.40
N GLU A 173 7.29 -12.42 2.21
CA GLU A 173 8.49 -13.14 1.79
C GLU A 173 8.36 -13.56 0.32
N LEU A 174 9.32 -13.18 -0.51
CA LEU A 174 9.44 -13.74 -1.86
C LEU A 174 10.18 -15.06 -1.81
N GLU A 175 9.71 -16.02 -2.60
CA GLU A 175 10.49 -17.21 -2.88
C GLU A 175 11.88 -16.84 -3.46
N PRO A 176 12.96 -17.53 -3.06
CA PRO A 176 14.32 -17.20 -3.50
C PRO A 176 14.48 -17.13 -5.03
N GLY A 177 13.80 -18.03 -5.76
CA GLY A 177 13.76 -18.03 -7.21
C GLY A 177 13.03 -16.80 -7.80
N ALA A 178 11.95 -16.34 -7.15
CA ALA A 178 11.17 -15.19 -7.60
C ALA A 178 11.96 -13.88 -7.45
N LYS A 179 12.66 -13.68 -6.33
CA LYS A 179 13.49 -12.47 -6.10
C LYS A 179 14.57 -12.30 -7.18
N THR A 180 15.23 -13.38 -7.56
CA THR A 180 16.27 -13.36 -8.59
C THR A 180 15.68 -13.03 -9.97
N ILE A 181 14.52 -13.60 -10.31
CA ILE A 181 13.86 -13.38 -11.59
C ILE A 181 13.35 -11.94 -11.71
N PHE A 182 12.68 -11.40 -10.67
CA PHE A 182 12.23 -10.01 -10.68
C PHE A 182 13.40 -9.02 -10.69
N GLY A 183 14.53 -9.35 -10.06
CA GLY A 183 15.76 -8.57 -10.16
C GLY A 183 16.27 -8.46 -11.60
N LYS A 184 16.36 -9.58 -12.31
CA LYS A 184 16.75 -9.60 -13.74
C LYS A 184 15.77 -8.83 -14.61
N MET A 185 14.47 -9.02 -14.41
CA MET A 185 13.43 -8.29 -15.14
C MET A 185 13.50 -6.78 -14.88
N GLN A 186 13.79 -6.35 -13.65
CA GLN A 186 13.98 -4.93 -13.31
C GLN A 186 15.18 -4.32 -14.04
N GLU A 187 16.29 -5.06 -14.13
CA GLU A 187 17.51 -4.63 -14.80
C GLU A 187 17.30 -4.51 -16.32
N GLU A 188 16.70 -5.52 -16.95
CA GLU A 188 16.32 -5.49 -18.37
C GLU A 188 15.35 -4.34 -18.67
N ALA A 189 14.38 -4.08 -17.77
CA ALA A 189 13.42 -2.99 -17.93
C ALA A 189 14.03 -1.60 -17.71
N ARG A 190 15.15 -1.48 -16.98
CA ARG A 190 15.75 -0.19 -16.58
C ARG A 190 16.12 0.70 -17.77
N SER A 191 16.72 0.11 -18.81
CA SER A 191 17.11 0.84 -20.02
C SER A 191 15.88 1.35 -20.79
N THR A 192 14.85 0.50 -20.93
CA THR A 192 13.60 0.85 -21.61
C THR A 192 12.82 1.89 -20.82
N PHE A 193 12.78 1.77 -19.49
CA PHE A 193 12.18 2.76 -18.59
C PHE A 193 12.86 4.12 -18.75
N GLY A 194 14.19 4.17 -18.65
CA GLY A 194 14.97 5.41 -18.79
C GLY A 194 14.74 6.07 -20.15
N ARG A 195 14.76 5.31 -21.25
CA ARG A 195 14.49 5.83 -22.60
C ARG A 195 13.07 6.39 -22.73
N LYS A 196 12.06 5.67 -22.24
CA LYS A 196 10.65 6.14 -22.29
C LYS A 196 10.44 7.39 -21.43
N MET A 197 11.06 7.44 -20.25
CA MET A 197 11.02 8.60 -19.36
C MET A 197 11.62 9.83 -20.06
N ALA A 198 12.80 9.68 -20.66
CA ALA A 198 13.47 10.75 -21.41
C ALA A 198 12.62 11.22 -22.60
N ILE A 199 12.03 10.31 -23.37
CA ILE A 199 11.14 10.66 -24.50
C ILE A 199 9.91 11.42 -24.00
N GLY A 200 9.23 10.95 -22.94
CA GLY A 200 8.03 11.59 -22.41
C GLY A 200 8.30 13.01 -21.90
N VAL A 201 9.36 13.20 -21.13
CA VAL A 201 9.76 14.52 -20.61
C VAL A 201 10.19 15.45 -21.75
N SER A 202 10.97 14.96 -22.71
CA SER A 202 11.41 15.76 -23.86
C SER A 202 10.22 16.21 -24.70
N LEU A 203 9.21 15.35 -24.89
CA LEU A 203 8.00 15.68 -25.64
C LEU A 203 7.20 16.81 -24.97
N ILE A 204 7.11 16.80 -23.64
CA ILE A 204 6.48 17.88 -22.86
C ILE A 204 7.22 19.20 -23.04
N ILE A 205 8.55 19.19 -22.91
CA ILE A 205 9.40 20.39 -23.06
C ILE A 205 9.29 20.97 -24.47
N ILE A 206 9.37 20.11 -25.50
CA ILE A 206 9.22 20.52 -26.89
C ILE A 206 7.82 21.10 -27.15
N GLY A 207 6.79 20.54 -26.51
CA GLY A 207 5.41 21.02 -26.60
C GLY A 207 5.22 22.47 -26.15
N VAL A 208 6.12 23.02 -25.33
CA VAL A 208 6.09 24.43 -24.89
C VAL A 208 6.50 25.39 -26.01
N ILE A 209 7.34 24.95 -26.95
CA ILE A 209 7.88 25.80 -28.01
C ILE A 209 6.77 26.41 -28.88
N PRO A 210 5.80 25.64 -29.42
CA PRO A 210 4.68 26.22 -30.18
C PRO A 210 3.91 27.30 -29.44
N ALA A 211 3.67 27.13 -28.14
CA ALA A 211 2.92 28.09 -27.33
C ALA A 211 3.70 29.41 -27.14
N ILE A 212 5.00 29.33 -26.85
CA ILE A 212 5.87 30.51 -26.73
C ILE A 212 5.96 31.25 -28.06
N VAL A 213 6.23 30.52 -29.16
CA VAL A 213 6.36 31.10 -30.50
C VAL A 213 5.06 31.81 -30.91
N ALA A 214 3.91 31.19 -30.64
CA ALA A 214 2.62 31.79 -30.94
C ALA A 214 2.37 33.08 -30.15
N GLY A 215 2.75 33.12 -28.87
CA GLY A 215 2.59 34.32 -28.03
C GLY A 215 3.50 35.49 -28.41
N ILE A 216 4.57 35.25 -29.16
CA ILE A 216 5.49 36.30 -29.66
C ILE A 216 5.09 36.77 -31.06
N ILE A 217 4.68 35.84 -31.93
CA ILE A 217 4.41 36.13 -33.36
C ILE A 217 2.98 36.67 -33.58
N PHE A 218 2.02 36.23 -32.78
CA PHE A 218 0.61 36.57 -32.98
C PHE A 218 0.11 37.57 -31.93
N ASP A 219 -0.57 38.62 -32.40
CA ASP A 219 -1.23 39.59 -31.53
C ASP A 219 -2.61 39.08 -31.05
N GLU A 220 -3.22 39.80 -30.10
CA GLU A 220 -4.55 39.48 -29.55
C GLU A 220 -5.65 39.37 -30.62
N SER A 221 -5.54 40.13 -31.72
CA SER A 221 -6.48 40.01 -32.86
C SER A 221 -6.47 38.63 -33.53
N GLN A 222 -5.40 37.85 -33.34
CA GLN A 222 -5.22 36.50 -33.84
C GLN A 222 -5.30 35.46 -32.72
N ALA A 223 -6.07 35.74 -31.65
CA ALA A 223 -6.20 34.87 -30.50
C ALA A 223 -6.55 33.42 -30.89
N ALA A 224 -7.33 33.18 -31.95
CA ALA A 224 -7.66 31.84 -32.41
C ALA A 224 -6.43 30.97 -32.76
N LYS A 225 -5.34 31.59 -33.26
CA LYS A 225 -4.07 30.90 -33.53
C LYS A 225 -3.29 30.62 -32.24
N ILE A 226 -3.35 31.54 -31.27
CA ILE A 226 -2.77 31.36 -29.94
C ILE A 226 -3.47 30.20 -29.23
N GLY A 227 -4.80 30.16 -29.25
CA GLY A 227 -5.59 29.06 -28.70
C GLY A 227 -5.27 27.69 -29.34
N ALA A 228 -5.06 27.66 -30.66
CA ALA A 228 -4.63 26.45 -31.36
C ALA A 228 -3.21 26.01 -30.94
N ALA A 229 -2.27 26.94 -30.72
CA ALA A 229 -0.93 26.63 -30.25
C ALA A 229 -0.92 26.08 -28.81
N VAL A 230 -1.74 26.65 -27.92
CA VAL A 230 -1.94 26.13 -26.56
C VAL A 230 -2.59 24.74 -26.61
N SER A 231 -3.52 24.51 -27.53
CA SER A 231 -4.12 23.19 -27.72
C SER A 231 -3.09 22.15 -28.19
N LEU A 232 -2.19 22.55 -29.08
CA LEU A 232 -1.08 21.70 -29.51
C LEU A 232 -0.17 21.35 -28.33
N LEU A 233 0.20 22.33 -27.49
CA LEU A 233 0.93 22.08 -26.25
C LEU A 233 0.24 21.00 -25.40
N LEU A 234 -1.08 21.11 -25.17
CA LEU A 234 -1.83 20.13 -24.38
C LEU A 234 -1.76 18.72 -24.98
N LEU A 235 -1.77 18.57 -26.30
CA LEU A 235 -1.61 17.27 -26.96
C LEU A 235 -0.21 16.68 -26.75
N PHE A 236 0.84 17.49 -26.83
CA PHE A 236 2.21 17.07 -26.50
C PHE A 236 2.32 16.65 -25.03
N VAL A 237 1.70 17.41 -24.12
CA VAL A 237 1.65 17.09 -22.69
C VAL A 237 0.91 15.78 -22.45
N ALA A 238 -0.25 15.58 -23.07
CA ALA A 238 -1.04 14.36 -22.95
C ALA A 238 -0.25 13.13 -23.43
N ALA A 239 0.39 13.22 -24.60
CA ALA A 239 1.22 12.15 -25.13
C ALA A 239 2.43 11.85 -24.24
N GLY A 240 3.10 12.89 -23.75
CA GLY A 240 4.24 12.75 -22.83
C GLY A 240 3.83 12.05 -21.55
N VAL A 241 2.79 12.56 -20.87
CA VAL A 241 2.27 12.00 -19.62
C VAL A 241 1.81 10.56 -19.80
N TYR A 242 1.16 10.20 -20.92
CA TYR A 242 0.80 8.81 -21.21
C TYR A 242 2.01 7.87 -21.23
N ILE A 243 3.11 8.29 -21.87
CA ILE A 243 4.37 7.53 -21.88
C ILE A 243 4.94 7.41 -20.46
N LEU A 244 4.93 8.50 -19.68
CA LEU A 244 5.44 8.50 -18.30
C LEU A 244 4.65 7.53 -17.42
N ILE A 245 3.32 7.53 -17.50
CA ILE A 245 2.46 6.64 -16.71
C ILE A 245 2.66 5.17 -17.10
N THR A 246 2.61 4.88 -18.40
CA THR A 246 2.71 3.49 -18.91
C THR A 246 4.11 2.89 -18.76
N ALA A 247 5.15 3.71 -18.63
CA ALA A 247 6.49 3.26 -18.30
C ALA A 247 6.72 3.19 -16.78
N GLY A 248 6.28 4.21 -16.04
CA GLY A 248 6.59 4.38 -14.62
C GLY A 248 5.85 3.44 -13.68
N MET A 249 4.54 3.28 -13.84
CA MET A 249 3.77 2.46 -12.90
C MET A 249 4.19 0.98 -12.90
N PRO A 250 4.35 0.31 -14.07
CA PRO A 250 4.86 -1.05 -14.08
C PRO A 250 6.30 -1.19 -13.57
N TYR A 251 7.14 -0.17 -13.80
CA TYR A 251 8.51 -0.19 -13.30
C TYR A 251 8.56 -0.08 -11.76
N GLY A 252 7.71 0.77 -11.17
CA GLY A 252 7.57 0.89 -9.71
C GLY A 252 7.11 -0.39 -9.02
N CYS A 253 6.38 -1.27 -9.72
CA CYS A 253 6.02 -2.59 -9.17
C CYS A 253 7.23 -3.46 -8.84
N TYR A 254 8.35 -3.31 -9.54
CA TYR A 254 9.56 -4.04 -9.19
C TYR A 254 10.10 -3.62 -7.83
N ASP A 255 9.99 -2.34 -7.46
CA ASP A 255 10.40 -1.87 -6.14
C ASP A 255 9.47 -2.37 -5.03
N VAL A 256 8.17 -2.48 -5.31
CA VAL A 256 7.20 -3.13 -4.40
C VAL A 256 7.53 -4.61 -4.21
N LEU A 257 7.74 -5.34 -5.30
CA LEU A 257 8.05 -6.78 -5.27
C LEU A 257 9.43 -7.05 -4.64
N LEU A 258 10.42 -6.21 -4.89
CA LEU A 258 11.76 -6.40 -4.31
C LEU A 258 11.92 -5.72 -2.94
N GLN A 259 10.86 -5.06 -2.45
CA GLN A 259 10.83 -4.30 -1.19
C GLN A 259 12.01 -3.32 -1.07
N LYS A 260 12.21 -2.52 -2.13
CA LYS A 260 13.26 -1.48 -2.23
C LYS A 260 12.65 -0.08 -2.08
N GLY A 261 13.49 0.90 -1.73
CA GLY A 261 13.11 2.31 -1.65
C GLY A 261 12.05 2.56 -0.58
N ASP A 262 10.89 3.10 -0.98
CA ASP A 262 9.79 3.39 -0.06
C ASP A 262 9.07 2.14 0.46
N TYR A 263 9.31 0.97 -0.14
CA TYR A 263 8.65 -0.30 0.19
C TYR A 263 9.51 -1.25 1.03
N THR A 264 10.59 -0.75 1.64
CA THR A 264 11.43 -1.56 2.53
C THR A 264 10.66 -2.06 3.75
N VAL A 265 11.07 -3.21 4.27
CA VAL A 265 10.49 -3.83 5.47
C VAL A 265 10.45 -2.84 6.65
N GLU A 266 11.53 -2.09 6.84
CA GLU A 266 11.68 -1.08 7.90
C GLU A 266 10.63 0.02 7.78
N ARG A 267 10.40 0.55 6.57
CA ARG A 267 9.45 1.63 6.34
C ARG A 267 8.00 1.15 6.43
N LYS A 268 7.71 -0.07 5.98
CA LYS A 268 6.38 -0.69 6.14
C LYS A 268 6.04 -0.97 7.61
N LYS A 269 7.04 -1.36 8.42
CA LYS A 269 6.88 -1.55 9.87
C LYS A 269 6.72 -0.21 10.58
N ASN A 270 7.47 0.81 10.15
CA ASN A 270 7.48 2.12 10.78
C ASN A 270 6.49 3.11 10.13
N LYS A 271 5.20 2.97 10.48
CA LYS A 271 4.13 3.90 10.09
C LYS A 271 4.12 5.22 10.89
N LEU A 272 5.19 5.55 11.65
CA LEU A 272 5.24 6.80 12.41
C LEU A 272 5.19 8.02 11.50
N ILE A 273 5.90 7.99 10.37
CA ILE A 273 5.88 9.08 9.39
C ILE A 273 4.47 9.26 8.82
N ASP A 274 3.78 8.18 8.50
CA ASP A 274 2.41 8.24 7.97
C ASP A 274 1.42 8.82 9.01
N LYS A 275 1.54 8.42 10.28
CA LYS A 275 0.73 8.97 11.38
C LYS A 275 1.00 10.46 11.59
N VAL A 276 2.27 10.86 11.57
CA VAL A 276 2.65 12.27 11.72
C VAL A 276 2.15 13.09 10.54
N ALA A 277 2.27 12.57 9.31
CA ALA A 277 1.76 13.21 8.09
C ALA A 277 0.24 13.43 8.16
N ALA A 278 -0.51 12.44 8.63
CA ALA A 278 -1.96 12.51 8.77
C ALA A 278 -2.43 13.63 9.72
N ILE A 279 -1.61 14.01 10.69
CA ILE A 279 -1.89 15.12 11.62
C ILE A 279 -1.32 16.44 11.08
N TYR A 280 -0.10 16.38 10.54
CA TYR A 280 0.66 17.54 10.08
C TYR A 280 -0.03 18.29 8.95
N TRP A 281 -0.51 17.60 7.91
CA TRP A 281 -1.09 18.25 6.73
C TRP A 281 -2.40 19.00 7.05
N PRO A 282 -3.40 18.40 7.73
CA PRO A 282 -4.59 19.14 8.15
C PRO A 282 -4.27 20.33 9.05
N LEU A 283 -3.27 20.22 9.94
CA LEU A 283 -2.85 21.32 10.80
C LEU A 283 -2.27 22.49 10.00
N ILE A 284 -1.38 22.22 9.04
CA ILE A 284 -0.82 23.26 8.16
C ILE A 284 -1.91 23.92 7.32
N VAL A 285 -2.87 23.13 6.80
CA VAL A 285 -4.02 23.68 6.08
C VAL A 285 -4.86 24.59 7.00
N ALA A 286 -5.12 24.18 8.23
CA ALA A 286 -5.84 25.01 9.20
C ALA A 286 -5.09 26.31 9.52
N ILE A 287 -3.76 26.25 9.70
CA ILE A 287 -2.91 27.45 9.91
C ILE A 287 -2.94 28.36 8.68
N TYR A 288 -2.81 27.80 7.48
CA TYR A 288 -2.87 28.54 6.23
C TYR A 288 -4.21 29.25 6.07
N LEU A 289 -5.32 28.55 6.31
CA LEU A 289 -6.66 29.13 6.22
C LEU A 289 -6.89 30.18 7.31
N ALA A 290 -6.55 29.90 8.56
CA ALA A 290 -6.70 30.86 9.66
C ALA A 290 -5.90 32.14 9.40
N TYR A 291 -4.64 32.01 8.98
CA TYR A 291 -3.82 33.16 8.60
C TYR A 291 -4.43 33.93 7.42
N SER A 292 -4.82 33.23 6.34
CA SER A 292 -5.37 33.86 5.13
C SER A 292 -6.69 34.58 5.37
N PHE A 293 -7.57 34.03 6.21
CA PHE A 293 -8.85 34.66 6.55
C PHE A 293 -8.70 35.81 7.57
N LEU A 294 -7.77 35.72 8.52
CA LEU A 294 -7.55 36.78 9.51
C LEU A 294 -6.82 38.00 8.92
N THR A 295 -5.90 37.77 7.98
CA THR A 295 -5.06 38.84 7.41
C THR A 295 -5.55 39.33 6.06
N GLU A 296 -6.50 38.62 5.42
CA GLU A 296 -6.94 38.81 4.03
C GLU A 296 -5.79 38.85 2.99
N ASP A 297 -4.56 38.48 3.40
CA ASP A 297 -3.34 38.54 2.59
C ASP A 297 -3.04 37.18 1.94
N TRP A 298 -3.88 36.83 0.98
CA TRP A 298 -3.70 35.65 0.13
C TRP A 298 -2.44 35.74 -0.75
N GLY A 299 -1.87 36.94 -0.90
CA GLY A 299 -0.66 37.19 -1.69
C GLY A 299 0.62 36.71 -1.00
N ARG A 300 0.66 36.70 0.34
CA ARG A 300 1.83 36.20 1.11
C ARG A 300 1.59 34.88 1.81
N SER A 301 0.33 34.51 2.08
CA SER A 301 0.01 33.27 2.81
C SER A 301 0.53 32.00 2.14
N TRP A 302 0.77 32.01 0.82
CA TRP A 302 1.36 30.89 0.10
C TRP A 302 2.75 30.47 0.61
N ILE A 303 3.51 31.37 1.26
CA ILE A 303 4.84 31.09 1.84
C ILE A 303 4.77 29.96 2.90
N ILE A 304 3.60 29.76 3.51
CA ILE A 304 3.35 28.67 4.46
C ILE A 304 3.60 27.31 3.80
N TRP A 305 3.31 27.14 2.51
CA TRP A 305 3.48 25.85 1.81
C TRP A 305 4.95 25.44 1.64
N PRO A 306 5.86 26.27 1.09
CA PRO A 306 7.28 25.96 1.07
C PRO A 306 7.86 25.68 2.46
N VAL A 307 7.53 26.50 3.46
CA VAL A 307 8.01 26.33 4.84
C VAL A 307 7.52 25.00 5.41
N ALA A 308 6.25 24.67 5.21
CA ALA A 308 5.68 23.40 5.63
C ALA A 308 6.34 22.20 4.94
N GLY A 309 6.69 22.31 3.66
CA GLY A 309 7.41 21.25 2.95
C GLY A 309 8.79 20.96 3.58
N VAL A 310 9.56 22.01 3.88
CA VAL A 310 10.89 21.88 4.50
C VAL A 310 10.79 21.32 5.92
N LEU A 311 9.86 21.84 6.72
CA LEU A 311 9.62 21.35 8.09
C LEU A 311 9.21 19.88 8.11
N PHE A 312 8.32 19.46 7.20
CA PHE A 312 7.94 18.06 7.09
C PHE A 312 9.12 17.16 6.73
N GLY A 313 9.99 17.61 5.81
CA GLY A 313 11.22 16.90 5.48
C GLY A 313 12.14 16.70 6.69
N ALA A 314 12.30 17.73 7.53
CA ALA A 314 13.08 17.64 8.76
C ALA A 314 12.45 16.65 9.77
N ILE A 315 11.12 16.73 9.97
CA ILE A 315 10.39 15.83 10.86
C ILE A 315 10.49 14.38 10.38
N ALA A 316 10.31 14.12 9.08
CA ALA A 316 10.46 12.80 8.49
C ALA A 316 11.89 12.25 8.68
N GLY A 317 12.91 13.10 8.52
CA GLY A 317 14.30 12.76 8.82
C GLY A 317 14.50 12.33 10.27
N ILE A 318 14.00 13.10 11.23
CA ILE A 318 14.11 12.78 12.67
C ILE A 318 13.36 11.49 13.01
N CYS A 319 12.14 11.30 12.49
CA CYS A 319 11.37 10.08 12.70
C CYS A 319 12.10 8.83 12.13
N SER A 320 12.79 8.98 10.99
CA SER A 320 13.57 7.88 10.41
C SER A 320 14.75 7.47 11.32
N ILE A 321 15.43 8.44 11.92
CA ILE A 321 16.56 8.20 12.84
C ILE A 321 16.08 7.57 14.14
N SER A 322 14.99 8.09 14.73
CA SER A 322 14.43 7.58 15.98
C SER A 322 13.98 6.12 15.86
N SER A 323 13.41 5.75 14.72
CA SER A 323 12.96 4.38 14.48
C SER A 323 14.09 3.37 14.29
N LYS A 324 15.26 3.83 13.84
CA LYS A 324 16.44 2.98 13.71
C LYS A 324 17.00 2.60 15.08
N ASN A 325 16.99 3.55 16.01
CA ASN A 325 17.45 3.33 17.39
C ASN A 325 16.54 2.43 18.23
N GLU A 326 15.26 2.30 17.86
CA GLU A 326 14.28 1.47 18.58
C GLU A 326 14.32 -0.01 18.13
N ASN A 327 14.82 -0.28 16.92
CA ASN A 327 15.03 -1.65 16.40
C ASN A 327 16.40 -2.25 16.77
N ASP A 328 17.36 -1.42 17.21
CA ASP A 328 18.71 -1.82 17.64
C ASP A 328 18.81 -2.05 19.17
N ARG A 329 17.69 -2.02 19.90
CA ARG A 329 17.58 -2.34 21.33
C ARG A 329 16.74 -3.58 21.55
#